data_AF-A0A2M8Q6Y9-F1
#
_entry.id   AF-A0A2M8Q6Y9-F1
#
_cell.length_a   1.000
_cell.length_b   1.000
_cell.length_c   1.000
_cell.angle_alpha   90.00
_cell.angle_beta   90.00
_cell.angle_gamma   90.00
#
_symmetry.space_group_name_H-M   'P 1'
#
loop_
_entity.id
_entity.type
_entity.pdbx_description
1 polymer ?
#
loop_
_entity_poly.entity_id
_entity_poly.type
_entity_poly.pdbx_seq_one_letter_code
_entity_poly.pdbx_strand_id
1 'polypeptide(L)'
;KTLTVAPEAGSQRLRNVINKTQTEEQMMRAISLAQEFNFPQLKLYFMVGHPTETDDDIQALIDFTLEARRRFKRRIAINATPFVPKAHTPFQWEAMTPVETLRRRQKMIHQALARHGIEVRADSPDWAEVQAVLS
;
A
#
# COMPACT_ATOMS: atom_id res chain seq x y z
N LYS A 1 8.87 -5.80 19.10
CA LYS A 1 7.48 -6.09 18.68
C LYS A 1 7.10 -5.10 17.59
N THR A 2 6.52 -5.53 16.47
CA THR A 2 6.11 -4.63 15.38
C THR A 2 4.68 -4.98 15.02
N LEU A 3 3.81 -3.97 14.86
CA LEU A 3 2.47 -4.21 14.33
C LEU A 3 2.55 -4.09 12.81
N THR A 4 2.06 -5.09 12.12
CA THR A 4 1.89 -5.07 10.67
C THR A 4 0.41 -4.96 10.35
N VAL A 5 0.04 -3.97 9.54
CA VAL A 5 -1.30 -3.84 8.97
C VAL A 5 -1.15 -3.91 7.45
N ALA A 6 -1.98 -4.70 6.80
CA ALA A 6 -2.00 -4.82 5.34
C ALA A 6 -3.33 -4.30 4.81
N PRO A 7 -3.47 -2.99 4.55
CA PRO A 7 -4.65 -2.46 3.87
C PRO A 7 -4.75 -2.98 2.43
N GLU A 8 -3.61 -3.32 1.81
CA GLU A 8 -3.43 -3.83 0.44
C GLU A 8 -3.87 -2.88 -0.69
N ALA A 9 -4.87 -2.04 -0.44
CA ALA A 9 -5.39 -1.03 -1.33
C ALA A 9 -5.65 0.28 -0.56
N GLY A 10 -5.45 1.41 -1.24
CA GLY A 10 -5.60 2.75 -0.67
C GLY A 10 -7.06 3.15 -0.41
N SER A 11 -7.98 2.72 -1.28
CA SER A 11 -9.40 3.10 -1.18
C SER A 11 -10.29 1.93 -0.77
N GLN A 12 -11.45 2.25 -0.17
CA GLN A 12 -12.46 1.24 0.13
C GLN A 12 -13.03 0.59 -1.14
N ARG A 13 -13.13 1.34 -2.24
CA ARG A 13 -13.55 0.82 -3.54
C ARG A 13 -12.63 -0.31 -3.98
N LEU A 14 -11.32 -0.07 -3.94
CA LEU A 14 -10.33 -1.05 -4.37
C LEU A 14 -10.23 -2.22 -3.39
N ARG A 15 -10.36 -1.98 -2.07
CA ARG A 15 -10.49 -3.05 -1.07
C ARG A 15 -11.68 -3.99 -1.34
N ASN A 16 -12.82 -3.45 -1.78
CA ASN A 16 -13.99 -4.26 -2.15
C ASN A 16 -13.72 -5.10 -3.40
N VAL A 17 -13.01 -4.55 -4.40
CA VAL A 17 -12.62 -5.28 -5.63
C VAL A 17 -11.70 -6.47 -5.31
N ILE A 18 -10.79 -6.34 -4.33
CA ILE A 18 -9.92 -7.42 -3.89
C ILE A 18 -10.51 -8.27 -2.74
N ASN A 19 -11.82 -8.14 -2.48
CA ASN A 19 -12.59 -8.90 -1.49
C ASN A 19 -12.03 -8.85 -0.05
N LYS A 20 -11.54 -7.68 0.39
CA LYS A 20 -11.09 -7.49 1.78
C LYS A 20 -12.22 -7.04 2.68
N THR A 21 -12.36 -7.74 3.81
CA THR A 21 -13.43 -7.50 4.79
C THR A 21 -13.05 -6.46 5.85
N GLN A 22 -11.78 -6.05 5.92
CA GLN A 22 -11.32 -5.08 6.91
C GLN A 22 -11.66 -3.65 6.50
N THR A 23 -12.43 -2.95 7.32
CA THR A 23 -12.77 -1.55 7.10
C THR A 23 -11.62 -0.63 7.51
N GLU A 24 -11.59 0.57 6.95
CA GLU A 24 -10.66 1.62 7.35
C GLU A 24 -10.69 1.87 8.86
N GLU A 25 -11.89 1.93 9.41
CA GLU A 25 -12.13 2.22 10.81
C GLU A 25 -11.52 1.12 11.71
N GLN A 26 -11.67 -0.15 11.34
CA GLN A 26 -11.05 -1.27 12.05
C GLN A 26 -9.52 -1.14 12.05
N MET A 27 -8.92 -0.76 10.92
CA MET A 27 -7.47 -0.58 10.81
C MET A 27 -6.99 0.62 11.64
N MET A 28 -7.70 1.75 11.62
CA MET A 28 -7.36 2.93 12.42
C MET A 28 -7.49 2.66 13.93
N ARG A 29 -8.47 1.87 14.34
CA ARG A 29 -8.58 1.39 15.73
C ARG A 29 -7.37 0.54 16.12
N ALA A 30 -6.99 -0.43 15.28
CA ALA A 30 -5.80 -1.26 15.54
C ALA A 30 -4.51 -0.43 15.66
N ILE A 31 -4.34 0.58 14.82
CA ILE A 31 -3.20 1.51 14.88
C ILE A 31 -3.20 2.32 16.18
N SER A 32 -4.37 2.79 16.63
CA SER A 32 -4.51 3.53 17.89
C SER A 32 -4.12 2.67 19.08
N LEU A 33 -4.60 1.41 19.12
CA LEU A 33 -4.22 0.45 20.15
C LEU A 33 -2.71 0.16 20.12
N ALA A 34 -2.09 0.07 18.94
CA ALA A 34 -0.65 -0.13 18.83
C ALA A 34 0.15 1.01 19.49
N GLN A 35 -0.33 2.25 19.34
CA GLN A 35 0.26 3.40 19.99
C GLN A 35 0.14 3.31 21.52
N GLU A 36 -1.04 2.94 22.03
CA GLU A 36 -1.35 2.77 23.46
C GLU A 36 -0.52 1.66 24.11
N PHE A 37 -0.42 0.50 23.44
CA PHE A 37 0.41 -0.64 23.88
C PHE A 37 1.91 -0.44 23.62
N ASN A 38 2.34 0.78 23.29
CA ASN A 38 3.75 1.15 23.13
C ASN A 38 4.51 0.30 22.10
N PHE A 39 3.86 -0.09 20.99
CA PHE A 39 4.56 -0.74 19.90
C PHE A 39 5.64 0.22 19.35
N PRO A 40 6.90 -0.21 19.20
CA PRO A 40 7.97 0.66 18.71
C PRO A 40 7.84 1.00 17.23
N GLN A 41 7.18 0.15 16.43
CA GLN A 41 7.06 0.32 14.99
C GLN A 41 5.73 -0.18 14.45
N LEU A 42 5.19 0.57 13.48
CA LEU A 42 4.08 0.20 12.61
C LEU A 42 4.61 -0.04 11.19
N LYS A 43 4.22 -1.16 10.57
CA LYS A 43 4.47 -1.46 9.17
C LYS A 43 3.15 -1.53 8.41
N LEU A 44 3.02 -0.76 7.33
CA LEU A 44 1.87 -0.80 6.44
C LEU A 44 2.26 -1.45 5.11
N TYR A 45 1.46 -2.39 4.63
CA TYR A 45 1.68 -3.06 3.35
C TYR A 45 0.59 -2.69 2.36
N PHE A 46 1.01 -2.07 1.27
CA PHE A 46 0.19 -1.70 0.13
C PHE A 46 0.72 -2.38 -1.12
N MET A 47 -0.22 -2.81 -1.96
CA MET A 47 0.07 -3.16 -3.33
C MET A 47 -0.30 -1.97 -4.21
N VAL A 48 0.53 -1.67 -5.21
CA VAL A 48 0.33 -0.55 -6.15
C VAL A 48 0.27 -1.10 -7.57
N GLY A 49 -0.67 -0.62 -8.37
CA GLY A 49 -0.90 -1.09 -9.74
C GLY A 49 -1.95 -2.19 -9.84
N HIS A 50 -2.89 -2.26 -8.91
CA HIS A 50 -4.04 -3.15 -9.03
C HIS A 50 -4.84 -2.86 -10.31
N PRO A 51 -5.51 -3.88 -10.87
CA PRO A 51 -6.56 -3.70 -11.87
C PRO A 51 -7.52 -2.57 -11.48
N THR A 52 -7.78 -1.64 -12.41
CA THR A 52 -8.64 -0.47 -12.21
C THR A 52 -8.15 0.58 -11.19
N GLU A 53 -6.92 0.50 -10.70
CA GLU A 53 -6.36 1.51 -9.77
C GLU A 53 -6.20 2.87 -10.45
N THR A 54 -6.78 3.91 -9.85
CA THR A 54 -6.69 5.30 -10.31
C THR A 54 -5.74 6.11 -9.43
N ASP A 55 -5.42 7.33 -9.88
CA ASP A 55 -4.56 8.22 -9.08
C ASP A 55 -5.28 8.70 -7.79
N ASP A 56 -6.62 8.65 -7.75
CA ASP A 56 -7.40 8.88 -6.52
C ASP A 56 -7.19 7.76 -5.49
N ASP A 57 -7.01 6.51 -5.92
CA ASP A 57 -6.71 5.41 -5.00
C ASP A 57 -5.31 5.57 -4.38
N ILE A 58 -4.37 6.14 -5.15
CA ILE A 58 -3.03 6.49 -4.65
C ILE A 58 -3.12 7.64 -3.66
N GLN A 59 -3.96 8.64 -3.93
CA GLN A 59 -4.21 9.71 -2.97
C GLN A 59 -4.86 9.16 -1.68
N ALA A 60 -5.81 8.24 -1.79
CA ALA A 60 -6.43 7.58 -0.63
C ALA A 60 -5.41 6.77 0.20
N LEU A 61 -4.45 6.09 -0.44
CA LEU A 61 -3.33 5.44 0.25
C LEU A 61 -2.50 6.45 1.06
N ILE A 62 -2.17 7.59 0.44
CA ILE A 62 -1.42 8.66 1.09
C ILE A 62 -2.21 9.18 2.29
N ASP A 63 -3.49 9.51 2.10
CA ASP A 63 -4.35 10.07 3.15
C ASP A 63 -4.52 9.09 4.32
N PHE A 64 -4.75 7.81 4.03
CA PHE A 64 -4.77 6.75 5.04
C PHE A 64 -3.46 6.72 5.84
N THR A 65 -2.32 6.80 5.16
CA THR A 65 -1.02 6.74 5.82
C THR A 65 -0.75 7.97 6.69
N LEU A 66 -1.18 9.16 6.24
CA LEU A 66 -1.10 10.39 7.03
C LEU A 66 -2.01 10.33 8.26
N GLU A 67 -3.19 9.75 8.12
CA GLU A 67 -4.15 9.55 9.20
C GLU A 67 -3.63 8.53 10.24
N ALA A 68 -2.95 7.48 9.77
CA ALA A 68 -2.19 6.56 10.62
C ALA A 68 -1.04 7.28 11.36
N ARG A 69 -0.31 8.18 10.68
CA ARG A 69 0.74 9.00 11.30
C ARG A 69 0.22 9.94 12.38
N ARG A 70 -1.01 10.44 12.25
CA ARG A 70 -1.66 11.25 13.31
C ARG A 70 -1.91 10.42 14.57
N ARG A 71 -2.25 9.14 14.45
CA ARG A 71 -2.50 8.22 15.58
C ARG A 71 -1.24 7.58 16.15
N PHE A 72 -0.26 7.27 15.30
CA PHE A 72 0.96 6.56 15.69
C PHE A 72 2.19 7.46 15.57
N LYS A 73 2.74 7.85 16.72
CA LYS A 73 3.81 8.86 16.81
C LYS A 73 5.21 8.28 16.67
N ARG A 74 5.36 6.96 16.79
CA ARG A 74 6.64 6.25 16.65
C ARG A 74 6.92 5.92 15.18
N ARG A 75 7.86 5.01 14.92
CA ARG A 75 8.35 4.70 13.58
C ARG A 75 7.25 4.07 12.71
N ILE A 76 6.96 4.68 11.57
CA ILE A 76 6.10 4.12 10.53
C ILE A 76 6.95 3.80 9.32
N ALA A 77 6.79 2.60 8.79
CA ALA A 77 7.32 2.21 7.49
C ALA A 77 6.18 1.70 6.62
N ILE A 78 6.16 2.10 5.35
CA ILE A 78 5.26 1.54 4.35
C ILE A 78 6.06 0.70 3.35
N ASN A 79 5.44 -0.36 2.86
CA ASN A 79 5.90 -1.11 1.69
C ASN A 79 4.84 -0.92 0.61
N ALA A 80 5.23 -0.31 -0.50
CA ALA A 80 4.43 -0.09 -1.70
C ALA A 80 4.96 -0.98 -2.82
N THR A 81 4.59 -2.27 -2.76
CA THR A 81 5.06 -3.28 -3.71
C THR A 81 4.18 -3.27 -4.96
N PRO A 82 4.75 -3.33 -6.18
CA PRO A 82 3.94 -3.48 -7.39
C PRO A 82 3.05 -4.72 -7.35
N PHE A 83 1.81 -4.58 -7.78
CA PHE A 83 0.91 -5.71 -8.00
C PHE A 83 1.39 -6.46 -9.25
N VAL A 84 1.79 -7.72 -9.06
CA VAL A 84 2.17 -8.62 -10.15
C VAL A 84 1.04 -9.64 -10.32
N PRO A 85 0.33 -9.63 -11.47
CA PRO A 85 -0.68 -10.65 -11.74
C PRO A 85 0.03 -12.01 -11.81
N LYS A 86 -0.43 -12.96 -10.99
CA LYS A 86 0.11 -14.33 -11.00
C LYS A 86 -0.67 -15.20 -11.99
N ALA A 87 0.00 -16.16 -12.63
CA ALA A 87 -0.68 -17.21 -13.39
C ALA A 87 -1.77 -17.90 -12.55
N HIS A 88 -2.90 -18.21 -13.20
CA HIS A 88 -4.10 -18.79 -12.58
C HIS A 88 -4.87 -17.88 -11.60
N THR A 89 -4.71 -16.55 -11.69
CA THR A 89 -5.63 -15.60 -11.02
C THR A 89 -6.70 -15.08 -11.99
N PRO A 90 -7.89 -14.64 -11.52
CA PRO A 90 -8.93 -14.07 -12.38
C PRO A 90 -8.46 -12.90 -13.25
N PHE A 91 -7.33 -12.29 -12.89
CA PHE A 91 -6.69 -11.18 -13.57
C PHE A 91 -5.61 -11.61 -14.59
N GLN A 92 -5.53 -12.89 -14.97
CA GLN A 92 -4.52 -13.36 -15.95
C GLN A 92 -4.58 -12.64 -17.32
N TRP A 93 -5.70 -11.99 -17.62
CA TRP A 93 -5.94 -11.25 -18.88
C TRP A 93 -5.87 -9.74 -18.72
N GLU A 94 -5.68 -9.23 -17.49
CA GLU A 94 -5.51 -7.80 -17.27
C GLU A 94 -4.04 -7.43 -17.45
N ALA A 95 -3.80 -6.46 -18.35
CA ALA A 95 -2.46 -5.97 -18.61
C ALA A 95 -1.86 -5.40 -17.31
N MET A 96 -0.61 -5.77 -17.02
CA MET A 96 0.14 -5.16 -15.94
C MET A 96 0.14 -3.64 -16.11
N THR A 97 -0.06 -2.92 -15.01
CA THR A 97 0.05 -1.45 -15.02
C THR A 97 1.41 -1.06 -15.62
N PRO A 98 1.48 -0.16 -16.61
CA PRO A 98 2.74 0.21 -17.24
C PRO A 98 3.78 0.63 -16.22
N VAL A 99 5.03 0.18 -16.41
CA VAL A 99 6.17 0.47 -15.53
C VAL A 99 6.31 1.96 -15.25
N GLU A 100 6.10 2.82 -16.25
CA GLU A 100 6.13 4.28 -16.11
C GLU A 100 5.06 4.79 -15.12
N THR A 101 3.85 4.24 -15.18
CA THR A 101 2.76 4.58 -14.27
C THR A 101 3.08 4.11 -12.85
N LEU A 102 3.61 2.90 -12.69
CA LEU A 102 4.05 2.39 -11.39
C LEU A 102 5.14 3.28 -10.77
N ARG A 103 6.17 3.64 -11.56
CA ARG A 103 7.23 4.56 -11.12
C ARG A 103 6.67 5.93 -10.73
N ARG A 104 5.74 6.48 -11.54
CA ARG A 104 5.07 7.77 -11.23
C ARG A 104 4.36 7.71 -9.88
N ARG A 105 3.55 6.66 -9.65
CA ARG A 105 2.77 6.48 -8.42
C ARG A 105 3.66 6.25 -7.20
N GLN A 106 4.68 5.39 -7.32
CA GLN A 106 5.68 5.18 -6.26
C GLN A 106 6.40 6.49 -5.90
N LYS A 107 6.77 7.30 -6.91
CA LYS A 107 7.37 8.62 -6.69
C LYS A 107 6.42 9.58 -5.95
N MET A 108 5.15 9.62 -6.34
CA MET A 108 4.13 10.43 -5.65
C MET A 108 3.99 10.02 -4.17
N ILE A 109 3.88 8.72 -3.90
CA ILE A 109 3.81 8.18 -2.53
C ILE A 109 5.06 8.56 -1.73
N HIS A 110 6.24 8.34 -2.30
CA HIS A 110 7.50 8.66 -1.63
C HIS A 110 7.60 10.16 -1.28
N GLN A 111 7.32 11.04 -2.25
CA GLN A 111 7.38 12.49 -2.04
C GLN A 111 6.37 12.96 -0.99
N ALA A 112 5.14 12.43 -1.03
CA ALA A 112 4.08 12.83 -0.11
C ALA A 112 4.36 12.43 1.34
N LEU A 113 4.99 11.26 1.57
CA LEU A 113 5.15 10.66 2.88
C LEU A 113 6.52 10.89 3.52
N ALA A 114 7.59 11.02 2.73
CA ALA A 114 8.94 11.24 3.23
C ALA A 114 9.03 12.52 4.07
N ARG A 115 8.32 13.59 3.67
CA ARG A 115 8.24 14.86 4.42
C ARG A 115 7.60 14.73 5.82
N HIS A 116 6.92 13.62 6.11
CA HIS A 116 6.32 13.32 7.41
C HIS A 116 7.15 12.34 8.26
N GLY A 117 8.38 12.02 7.83
CA GLY A 117 9.27 11.09 8.51
C GLY A 117 8.81 9.63 8.40
N ILE A 118 8.04 9.31 7.36
CA ILE A 118 7.55 7.95 7.09
C ILE A 118 8.52 7.29 6.12
N GLU A 119 9.04 6.13 6.51
CA GLU A 119 9.93 5.34 5.66
C GLU A 119 9.11 4.70 4.54
N VAL A 120 9.45 4.96 3.28
CA VAL A 120 8.79 4.37 2.11
C VAL A 120 9.73 3.37 1.46
N ARG A 121 9.32 2.11 1.42
CA ARG A 121 9.99 1.05 0.65
C ARG A 121 9.12 0.69 -0.53
N ALA A 122 9.72 0.59 -1.70
CA ALA A 122 9.05 0.19 -2.92
C ALA A 122 9.96 -0.75 -3.69
N ASP A 123 9.44 -1.90 -4.13
CA ASP A 123 10.17 -2.83 -4.97
C ASP A 123 10.31 -2.26 -6.39
N SER A 124 11.38 -2.65 -7.09
CA SER A 124 11.67 -2.15 -8.44
C SER A 124 10.55 -2.54 -9.40
N PRO A 125 9.89 -1.57 -10.07
CA PRO A 125 8.91 -1.86 -11.11
C PRO A 125 9.46 -2.71 -12.26
N ASP A 126 10.74 -2.57 -12.59
CA ASP A 126 11.40 -3.37 -13.64
C ASP A 126 11.50 -4.85 -13.25
N TRP A 127 11.75 -5.11 -11.97
CA TRP A 127 11.81 -6.48 -11.46
C TRP A 127 10.42 -7.10 -11.38
N ALA A 128 9.39 -6.30 -11.09
CA ALA A 128 8.01 -6.74 -11.12
C ALA A 128 7.57 -7.16 -12.53
N GLU A 129 8.01 -6.43 -13.58
CA GLU A 129 7.74 -6.80 -14.98
C GLU A 129 8.41 -8.13 -15.35
N VAL A 130 9.69 -8.30 -14.97
CA VAL A 130 10.39 -9.58 -15.16
C VAL A 130 9.67 -10.72 -14.43
N GLN A 131 9.21 -10.49 -13.19
CA GLN A 131 8.44 -11.48 -12.45
C GLN A 131 7.10 -11.79 -13.10
N ALA A 132 6.40 -10.81 -13.68
CA ALA A 132 5.13 -11.03 -14.38
C ALA A 132 5.30 -11.93 -15.61
N VAL A 133 6.41 -11.81 -16.33
CA VAL A 133 6.73 -12.65 -17.50
C VAL A 133 7.13 -14.08 -17.08
N LEU A 134 7.73 -14.24 -15.89
CA LEU A 134 8.23 -15.53 -15.40
C LEU A 134 7.23 -16.31 -14.51
N SER A 135 6.12 -15.69 -14.09
CA SER A 135 5.14 -16.25 -13.15
C SER A 135 3.89 -16.79 -13.83
#